data_AF-A0A349PUH0-F1
#
_entry.id   AF-A0A349PUH0-F1
#
_cell.length_a   1.000
_cell.length_b   1.000
_cell.length_c   1.000
_cell.angle_alpha   90.00
_cell.angle_beta   90.00
_cell.angle_gamma   90.00
#
_symmetry.space_group_name_H-M   'P 1'
#
loop_
_entity.id
_entity.type
_entity.pdbx_description
1 polymer ?
#
loop_
_entity_poly.entity_id
_entity_poly.type
_entity_poly.pdbx_seq_one_letter_code
_entity_poly.pdbx_strand_id
1 'polypeptide(L)'
;MTVREPKKRSNLRLKLGGAYFSAQRKLRWLSMRKHFARERSGEDLAYQAFSHHTPLMRKLKDVDMQLQRNKVTNLRLACARLDGLLLRPGETMSYWYLIGKPTAGKGYLPGMILRNGGYLAATGGGLCQLSNLIYWMTLHTPLTVVERHRHGYDVFPDANRTQP
;
A
#
# COMPACT_ATOMS: atom_id res chain seq x y z
N MET A 1 -3.13 -18.33 15.59
CA MET A 1 -4.27 -17.39 15.70
C MET A 1 -5.26 -17.72 14.59
N THR A 2 -6.49 -18.11 14.90
CA THR A 2 -7.52 -18.43 13.91
C THR A 2 -8.01 -17.14 13.24
N VAL A 3 -7.78 -17.02 11.93
CA VAL A 3 -8.27 -15.88 11.14
C VAL A 3 -9.79 -15.97 11.10
N ARG A 4 -10.48 -14.97 11.66
CA ARG A 4 -11.95 -14.92 11.62
C ARG A 4 -12.43 -14.72 10.19
N GLU A 5 -13.39 -15.54 9.76
CA GLU A 5 -13.98 -15.42 8.43
C GLU A 5 -14.62 -14.04 8.20
N PRO A 6 -14.55 -13.50 6.97
CA PRO A 6 -15.23 -12.26 6.63
C PRO A 6 -16.75 -12.40 6.80
N LYS A 7 -17.36 -11.60 7.68
CA LYS A 7 -18.82 -11.53 7.79
C LYS A 7 -19.42 -11.08 6.45
N LYS A 8 -20.31 -11.88 5.86
CA LYS A 8 -21.07 -11.49 4.66
C LYS A 8 -21.97 -10.29 4.99
N ARG A 9 -21.95 -9.26 4.15
CA ARG A 9 -22.75 -8.03 4.30
C ARG A 9 -23.39 -7.67 2.96
N SER A 10 -24.55 -6.99 3.00
CA SER A 10 -25.21 -6.51 1.78
C SER A 10 -24.37 -5.48 1.02
N ASN A 11 -24.57 -5.39 -0.29
CA ASN A 11 -23.86 -4.42 -1.13
C ASN A 11 -24.09 -2.98 -0.68
N LEU A 12 -25.31 -2.64 -0.26
CA LEU A 12 -25.64 -1.33 0.29
C LEU A 12 -24.82 -1.03 1.56
N ARG A 13 -24.76 -1.97 2.51
CA ARG A 13 -23.98 -1.83 3.74
C ARG A 13 -22.49 -1.64 3.46
N LEU A 14 -21.94 -2.37 2.49
CA LEU A 14 -20.54 -2.25 2.09
C LEU A 14 -20.25 -0.88 1.45
N LYS A 15 -21.12 -0.39 0.58
CA LYS A 15 -20.99 0.94 -0.05
C LYS A 15 -21.06 2.07 0.99
N LEU A 16 -22.08 2.06 1.86
CA LEU A 16 -22.24 3.06 2.91
C LEU A 16 -21.10 3.02 3.93
N GLY A 17 -20.67 1.83 4.34
CA GLY A 17 -19.52 1.67 5.22
C GLY A 17 -18.24 2.23 4.59
N GLY A 18 -17.98 1.89 3.33
CA GLY A 18 -16.83 2.43 2.59
C GLY A 18 -16.84 3.96 2.50
N ALA A 19 -18.00 4.57 2.25
CA ALA A 19 -18.16 6.02 2.23
C ALA A 19 -17.90 6.63 3.61
N TYR A 20 -18.50 6.07 4.67
CA TYR A 20 -18.32 6.51 6.05
C TYR A 20 -16.84 6.49 6.48
N PHE A 21 -16.16 5.35 6.33
CA PHE A 21 -14.75 5.24 6.72
C PHE A 21 -13.83 6.10 5.86
N SER A 22 -14.17 6.31 4.58
CA SER A 22 -13.44 7.23 3.72
C SER A 22 -13.59 8.69 4.18
N ALA A 23 -14.80 9.09 4.57
CA ALA A 23 -15.06 10.43 5.10
C ALA A 23 -14.33 10.65 6.43
N GLN A 24 -14.42 9.70 7.35
CA GLN A 24 -13.71 9.73 8.63
C GLN A 24 -12.19 9.84 8.42
N ARG A 25 -11.64 9.08 7.46
CA ARG A 25 -10.22 9.17 7.10
C ARG A 25 -9.83 10.56 6.60
N LYS A 26 -10.64 11.16 5.71
CA LYS A 26 -10.41 12.50 5.18
C LYS A 26 -10.45 13.56 6.28
N LEU A 27 -11.41 13.48 7.20
CA LEU A 27 -11.49 14.38 8.36
C LEU A 27 -10.23 14.28 9.22
N ARG A 28 -9.75 13.06 9.51
CA ARG A 28 -8.48 12.87 10.23
C ARG A 28 -7.28 13.44 9.48
N TRP A 29 -7.24 13.32 8.15
CA TRP A 29 -6.18 13.96 7.37
C TRP A 29 -6.22 15.48 7.42
N LEU A 30 -7.40 16.08 7.50
CA LEU A 30 -7.54 17.53 7.67
C LEU A 30 -7.01 17.98 9.04
N SER A 31 -7.30 17.25 10.12
CA SER A 31 -6.77 17.60 11.45
C SER A 31 -5.26 17.39 11.56
N MET A 32 -4.71 16.35 10.93
CA MET A 32 -3.27 16.07 10.93
C MET A 32 -2.49 16.83 9.86
N ARG A 33 -3.14 17.69 9.08
CA ARG A 33 -2.60 18.29 7.86
C ARG A 33 -1.25 18.99 8.07
N LYS A 34 -1.01 19.58 9.24
CA LYS A 34 0.25 20.29 9.56
C LYS A 34 1.41 19.37 9.95
N HIS A 35 1.14 18.10 10.27
CA HIS A 35 2.14 17.12 10.70
C HIS A 35 2.61 16.20 9.57
N PHE A 36 1.99 16.26 8.38
CA PHE A 36 2.43 15.43 7.27
C PHE A 36 3.63 16.05 6.55
N ALA A 37 4.63 15.21 6.28
CA ALA A 37 5.75 15.55 5.44
C ALA A 37 5.29 15.96 4.03
N ARG A 38 5.91 17.03 3.50
CA ARG A 38 5.56 17.63 2.20
C ARG A 38 6.75 18.10 1.41
N GLU A 39 7.82 18.45 2.10
CA GLU A 39 9.05 18.92 1.49
C GLU A 39 9.63 17.81 0.61
N ARG A 40 10.20 18.22 -0.52
CA ARG A 40 10.87 17.31 -1.45
C ARG A 40 12.27 17.81 -1.71
N SER A 41 13.21 16.88 -1.77
CA SER A 41 14.58 17.12 -2.19
C SER A 41 14.90 16.19 -3.36
N GLY A 42 15.69 16.68 -4.32
CA GLY A 42 16.32 15.85 -5.35
C GLY A 42 17.71 15.34 -4.93
N GLU A 43 18.20 15.79 -3.79
CA GLU A 43 19.51 15.41 -3.25
C GLU A 43 19.37 14.29 -2.22
N ASP A 44 20.27 13.33 -2.30
CA ASP A 44 20.39 12.26 -1.31
C ASP A 44 20.91 12.80 0.02
N LEU A 45 20.43 12.23 1.12
CA LEU A 45 20.98 12.50 2.44
C LEU A 45 22.35 11.84 2.58
N ALA A 46 23.23 12.45 3.39
CA ALA A 46 24.60 11.98 3.58
C ALA A 46 24.73 10.53 4.07
N TYR A 47 23.69 9.98 4.71
CA TYR A 47 23.70 8.64 5.29
C TYR A 47 22.46 7.84 4.89
N GLN A 48 22.70 6.61 4.43
CA GLN A 48 21.64 5.64 4.17
C GLN A 48 21.34 4.86 5.45
N ALA A 49 20.14 5.04 6.01
CA ALA A 49 19.73 4.32 7.22
C ALA A 49 19.46 2.83 6.98
N PHE A 50 18.80 2.49 5.87
CA PHE A 50 18.49 1.10 5.50
C PHE A 50 18.12 1.00 4.01
N SER A 51 18.38 -0.15 3.39
CA SER A 51 17.96 -0.44 2.02
C SER A 51 17.51 -1.89 1.87
N HIS A 52 16.46 -2.13 1.10
CA HIS A 52 16.02 -3.48 0.74
C HIS A 52 15.36 -3.49 -0.64
N HIS A 53 15.44 -4.62 -1.34
CA HIS A 53 14.81 -4.82 -2.63
C HIS A 53 13.96 -6.09 -2.60
N THR A 54 12.83 -6.09 -3.31
CA THR A 54 11.97 -7.27 -3.44
C THR A 54 11.67 -7.55 -4.90
N PRO A 55 11.54 -8.81 -5.31
CA PRO A 55 11.15 -9.15 -6.68
C PRO A 55 9.81 -8.52 -7.05
N LEU A 56 9.78 -7.79 -8.17
CA LEU A 56 8.56 -7.14 -8.64
C LEU A 56 7.59 -8.10 -9.32
N MET A 57 8.04 -9.25 -9.80
CA MET A 57 7.18 -10.22 -10.50
C MET A 57 7.44 -11.62 -9.95
N ARG A 58 6.36 -12.40 -9.84
CA ARG A 58 6.39 -13.83 -9.54
C ARG A 58 5.35 -14.50 -10.43
N LYS A 59 5.69 -15.67 -10.98
CA LYS A 59 4.71 -16.50 -11.69
C LYS A 59 3.84 -17.17 -10.63
N LEU A 60 2.57 -16.78 -10.57
CA LEU A 60 1.59 -17.36 -9.65
C LEU A 60 0.74 -18.37 -10.42
N LYS A 61 0.34 -19.44 -9.74
CA LYS A 61 -0.56 -20.44 -10.31
C LYS A 61 -1.92 -19.79 -10.64
N ASP A 62 -2.45 -20.07 -11.83
CA ASP A 62 -3.77 -19.61 -12.28
C ASP A 62 -3.98 -18.09 -12.27
N VAL A 63 -2.92 -17.31 -12.47
CA VAL A 63 -2.97 -15.84 -12.52
C VAL A 63 -2.34 -15.34 -13.81
N ASP A 64 -3.08 -14.50 -14.52
CA ASP A 64 -2.58 -13.82 -15.72
C ASP A 64 -1.36 -12.94 -15.39
N MET A 65 -0.26 -13.18 -16.12
CA MET A 65 0.98 -12.40 -16.02
C MET A 65 0.78 -10.93 -16.38
N GLN A 66 -0.25 -10.57 -17.15
CA GLN A 66 -0.59 -9.18 -17.42
C GLN A 66 -0.90 -8.41 -16.13
N LEU A 67 -1.54 -9.05 -15.13
CA LEU A 67 -1.78 -8.42 -13.83
C LEU A 67 -0.47 -8.12 -13.07
N GLN A 68 0.56 -8.95 -13.26
CA GLN A 68 1.89 -8.70 -12.69
C GLN A 68 2.60 -7.55 -13.43
N ARG A 69 2.48 -7.46 -14.75
CA ARG A 69 3.03 -6.33 -15.53
C ARG A 69 2.36 -5.01 -15.16
N ASN A 70 1.03 -5.01 -15.07
CA ASN A 70 0.25 -3.85 -14.64
C ASN A 70 0.59 -3.43 -13.19
N LYS A 71 0.83 -4.40 -12.30
CA LYS A 71 1.35 -4.12 -10.95
C LYS A 71 2.65 -3.33 -11.02
N VAL A 72 3.61 -3.71 -11.86
CA VAL A 72 4.87 -2.97 -12.01
C VAL A 72 4.61 -1.51 -12.37
N THR A 73 3.71 -1.25 -13.32
CA THR A 73 3.30 0.12 -13.68
C THR A 73 2.66 0.86 -12.49
N ASN A 74 1.74 0.22 -11.76
CA ASN A 74 1.11 0.79 -10.56
C ASN A 74 2.15 1.14 -9.48
N LEU A 75 3.13 0.27 -9.27
CA LEU A 75 4.21 0.49 -8.30
C LEU A 75 5.09 1.66 -8.73
N ARG A 76 5.44 1.78 -10.02
CA ARG A 76 6.18 2.94 -10.54
C ARG A 76 5.43 4.25 -10.28
N LEU A 77 4.12 4.29 -10.58
CA LEU A 77 3.28 5.47 -10.33
C LEU A 77 3.22 5.84 -8.84
N ALA A 78 3.14 4.84 -7.96
CA ALA A 78 3.14 5.06 -6.52
C ALA A 78 4.52 5.54 -6.02
N CYS A 79 5.61 4.91 -6.46
CA CYS A 79 6.98 5.31 -6.10
C CYS A 79 7.28 6.75 -6.53
N ALA A 80 6.88 7.18 -7.73
CA ALA A 80 7.06 8.56 -8.19
C ALA A 80 6.38 9.60 -7.27
N ARG A 81 5.37 9.19 -6.48
CA ARG A 81 4.69 10.06 -5.51
C ARG A 81 5.35 10.04 -4.13
N LEU A 82 6.26 9.11 -3.86
CA LEU A 82 6.94 8.95 -2.58
C LEU A 82 8.41 9.36 -2.66
N ASP A 83 9.04 9.13 -3.81
CA ASP A 83 10.44 9.39 -4.06
C ASP A 83 10.80 10.87 -3.83
N GLY A 84 11.98 11.11 -3.25
CA GLY A 84 12.46 12.43 -2.85
C GLY A 84 11.68 13.12 -1.72
N LEU A 85 10.74 12.44 -1.02
CA LEU A 85 10.07 13.02 0.14
C LEU A 85 11.05 13.18 1.32
N LEU A 86 11.20 14.40 1.82
CA LEU A 86 11.97 14.65 3.04
C LEU A 86 11.07 14.52 4.26
N LEU A 87 11.47 13.68 5.22
CA LEU A 87 10.76 13.46 6.47
C LEU A 87 11.52 14.11 7.62
N ARG A 88 11.07 15.27 8.09
CA ARG A 88 11.70 16.00 9.19
C ARG A 88 11.30 15.38 10.56
N PRO A 89 12.07 15.62 11.64
CA PRO A 89 11.69 15.20 12.97
C PRO A 89 10.28 15.70 13.37
N GLY A 90 9.48 14.81 13.93
CA GLY A 90 8.09 15.11 14.33
C GLY A 90 7.05 15.07 13.20
N GLU A 91 7.48 14.93 11.94
CA GLU A 91 6.56 14.74 10.82
C GLU A 91 6.13 13.28 10.65
N THR A 92 5.05 13.08 9.91
CA THR A 92 4.52 11.76 9.54
C THR A 92 4.50 11.60 8.03
N MET A 93 5.08 10.52 7.53
CA MET A 93 4.84 10.07 6.16
C MET A 93 3.56 9.21 6.14
N SER A 94 2.56 9.61 5.37
CA SER A 94 1.36 8.79 5.16
C SER A 94 1.26 8.30 3.72
N TYR A 95 1.47 7.00 3.52
CA TYR A 95 1.46 6.34 2.21
C TYR A 95 0.21 6.72 1.38
N TRP A 96 -0.99 6.49 1.93
CA TRP A 96 -2.25 6.76 1.23
C TRP A 96 -2.56 8.26 1.08
N TYR A 97 -2.05 9.11 1.97
CA TYR A 97 -2.17 10.56 1.80
C TYR A 97 -1.34 11.03 0.60
N LEU A 98 -0.12 10.53 0.48
CA LEU A 98 0.82 10.90 -0.58
C LEU A 98 0.37 10.39 -1.95
N ILE A 99 0.10 9.08 -2.08
CA ILE A 99 -0.28 8.50 -3.38
C ILE A 99 -1.74 8.79 -3.75
N GLY A 100 -2.60 8.98 -2.73
CA GLY A 100 -4.04 9.18 -2.89
C GLY A 100 -4.79 7.94 -3.38
N LYS A 101 -6.06 8.10 -3.73
CA LYS A 101 -6.86 7.03 -4.33
C LYS A 101 -6.29 6.66 -5.71
N PRO A 102 -5.93 5.39 -5.98
CA PRO A 102 -5.54 4.94 -7.32
C PRO A 102 -6.78 4.89 -8.23
N THR A 103 -6.67 5.53 -9.39
CA THR A 103 -7.77 5.62 -10.38
C THR A 103 -7.20 5.47 -11.79
N ALA A 104 -8.03 5.01 -12.73
CA ALA A 104 -7.63 4.87 -14.12
C ALA A 104 -7.17 6.21 -14.73
N GLY A 105 -7.84 7.31 -14.39
CA GLY A 105 -7.45 8.66 -14.83
C GLY A 105 -6.09 9.14 -14.30
N LYS A 106 -5.52 8.49 -13.28
CA LYS A 106 -4.14 8.73 -12.81
C LYS A 106 -3.12 7.76 -13.45
N GLY A 107 -3.54 6.98 -14.44
CA GLY A 107 -2.71 5.97 -15.11
C GLY A 107 -2.63 4.62 -14.41
N TYR A 108 -3.33 4.42 -13.27
CA TYR A 108 -3.31 3.13 -12.60
C TYR A 108 -4.06 2.07 -13.42
N LEU A 109 -3.47 0.89 -13.53
CA LEU A 109 -3.97 -0.24 -14.31
C LEU A 109 -4.61 -1.32 -13.42
N PRO A 110 -5.45 -2.19 -13.97
CA PRO A 110 -5.96 -3.35 -13.27
C PRO A 110 -4.81 -4.27 -12.82
N GLY A 111 -4.75 -4.55 -11.53
CA GLY A 111 -3.83 -5.53 -10.94
C GLY A 111 -4.57 -6.40 -9.95
N MET A 112 -3.89 -7.39 -9.41
CA MET A 112 -4.47 -8.29 -8.41
C MET A 112 -4.73 -7.55 -7.08
N ILE A 113 -5.92 -7.75 -6.51
CA ILE A 113 -6.31 -7.31 -5.17
C ILE A 113 -6.91 -8.49 -4.42
N LEU A 114 -6.54 -8.64 -3.15
CA LEU A 114 -7.09 -9.65 -2.26
C LEU A 114 -8.45 -9.20 -1.73
N ARG A 115 -9.47 -10.06 -1.83
CA ARG A 115 -10.81 -9.79 -1.29
C ARG A 115 -11.47 -11.08 -0.84
N ASN A 116 -11.94 -11.09 0.41
CA ASN A 116 -12.76 -12.17 0.98
C ASN A 116 -12.19 -13.59 0.77
N GLY A 117 -10.88 -13.79 0.98
CA GLY A 117 -10.25 -15.11 0.84
C GLY A 117 -9.88 -15.50 -0.59
N GLY A 118 -10.21 -14.68 -1.60
CA GLY A 118 -9.76 -14.86 -2.98
C GLY A 118 -9.03 -13.62 -3.51
N TYR A 119 -8.84 -13.59 -4.83
CA TYR A 119 -8.30 -12.43 -5.53
C TYR A 119 -9.24 -11.98 -6.65
N LEU A 120 -9.14 -10.71 -7.03
CA LEU A 120 -9.81 -10.15 -8.21
C LEU A 120 -8.92 -9.09 -8.87
N ALA A 121 -9.17 -8.81 -10.15
CA ALA A 121 -8.50 -7.72 -10.87
C ALA A 121 -9.23 -6.39 -10.61
N ALA A 122 -8.49 -5.39 -10.12
CA ALA A 122 -9.01 -4.04 -9.92
C ALA A 122 -7.91 -2.99 -10.04
N THR A 123 -8.31 -1.76 -10.38
CA THR A 123 -7.39 -0.63 -10.59
C THR A 123 -6.52 -0.39 -9.36
N GLY A 124 -5.21 -0.23 -9.58
CA GLY A 124 -4.25 -0.03 -8.50
C GLY A 124 -3.89 -1.30 -7.74
N GLY A 125 -4.15 -2.48 -8.33
CA GLY A 125 -3.76 -3.73 -7.71
C GLY A 125 -2.24 -3.89 -7.57
N GLY A 126 -1.86 -4.59 -6.50
CA GLY A 126 -0.47 -4.87 -6.12
C GLY A 126 0.27 -3.76 -5.34
N LEU A 127 -0.37 -2.62 -5.05
CA LEU A 127 0.20 -1.55 -4.21
C LEU A 127 0.50 -1.97 -2.77
N CYS A 128 -0.07 -3.07 -2.29
CA CYS A 128 0.23 -3.63 -0.97
C CYS A 128 1.69 -4.13 -0.85
N GLN A 129 2.30 -4.54 -1.97
CA GLN A 129 3.71 -4.95 -1.99
C GLN A 129 4.62 -3.81 -1.54
N LEU A 130 4.40 -2.60 -2.07
CA LEU A 130 5.18 -1.42 -1.72
C LEU A 130 4.95 -0.99 -0.27
N SER A 131 3.70 -0.96 0.20
CA SER A 131 3.42 -0.58 1.59
C SER A 131 4.03 -1.57 2.59
N ASN A 132 4.07 -2.87 2.26
CA ASN A 132 4.72 -3.88 3.09
C ASN A 132 6.24 -3.72 3.08
N LEU A 133 6.84 -3.41 1.93
CA LEU A 133 8.27 -3.13 1.83
C LEU A 133 8.66 -1.89 2.65
N ILE A 134 7.90 -0.81 2.55
CA ILE A 134 8.11 0.40 3.36
C ILE A 134 8.04 0.05 4.84
N TYR A 135 7.01 -0.69 5.27
CA TYR A 135 6.89 -1.14 6.66
C TYR A 135 8.11 -1.95 7.10
N TRP A 136 8.56 -2.91 6.29
CA TRP A 136 9.75 -3.72 6.59
C TRP A 136 10.98 -2.84 6.78
N MET A 137 11.25 -1.93 5.84
CA MET A 137 12.38 -1.00 5.94
C MET A 137 12.29 -0.11 7.19
N THR A 138 11.09 0.37 7.53
CA THR A 138 10.86 1.18 8.74
C THR A 138 11.29 0.46 10.02
N LEU A 139 11.04 -0.85 10.14
CA LEU A 139 11.43 -1.64 11.32
C LEU A 139 12.94 -1.68 11.58
N HIS A 140 13.77 -1.43 10.55
CA HIS A 140 15.23 -1.41 10.65
C HIS A 140 15.80 0.01 10.77
N THR A 141 14.95 0.99 11.07
CA THR A 141 15.33 2.39 11.23
C THR A 141 14.81 2.94 12.56
N PRO A 142 15.31 4.09 13.04
CA PRO A 142 14.76 4.75 14.23
C PRO A 142 13.35 5.34 14.06
N LEU A 143 12.69 5.12 12.93
CA LEU A 143 11.36 5.65 12.63
C LEU A 143 10.26 4.88 13.38
N THR A 144 9.21 5.60 13.77
CA THR A 144 8.06 5.01 14.46
C THR A 144 6.94 4.64 13.48
N VAL A 145 6.44 3.40 13.56
CA VAL A 145 5.24 2.98 12.82
C VAL A 145 3.99 3.55 13.48
N VAL A 146 3.44 4.63 12.93
CA VAL A 146 2.24 5.30 13.49
C VAL A 146 0.95 4.53 13.22
N GLU A 147 0.83 3.85 12.07
CA GLU A 147 -0.38 3.14 11.67
C GLU A 147 -0.08 2.02 10.67
N ARG A 148 -0.67 0.83 10.86
CA ARG A 148 -0.58 -0.29 9.92
C ARG A 148 -1.91 -1.04 9.83
N HIS A 149 -2.36 -1.30 8.60
CA HIS A 149 -3.50 -2.19 8.32
C HIS A 149 -2.99 -3.46 7.66
N ARG A 150 -3.15 -4.59 8.34
CA ARG A 150 -2.73 -5.91 7.83
C ARG A 150 -3.86 -6.53 7.00
N HIS A 151 -3.50 -7.29 5.97
CA HIS A 151 -4.45 -8.22 5.36
C HIS A 151 -4.76 -9.35 6.35
N GLY A 152 -5.99 -9.83 6.35
CA GLY A 152 -6.40 -10.93 7.23
C GLY A 152 -5.94 -12.31 6.76
N TYR A 153 -5.52 -12.48 5.51
CA TYR A 153 -5.33 -13.80 4.89
C TYR A 153 -4.27 -13.77 3.77
N ASP A 154 -3.43 -14.81 3.70
CA ASP A 154 -2.53 -15.08 2.56
C ASP A 154 -3.22 -16.05 1.61
N VAL A 155 -3.49 -15.61 0.38
CA VAL A 155 -4.21 -16.41 -0.63
C VAL A 155 -3.29 -17.31 -1.47
N PHE A 156 -1.96 -17.29 -1.23
CA PHE A 156 -1.00 -18.08 -2.01
C PHE A 156 -0.04 -18.86 -1.11
N PRO A 157 -0.50 -19.94 -0.45
CA PRO A 157 0.33 -20.77 0.43
C PRO A 157 1.38 -21.60 -0.33
N ASP A 158 1.20 -21.77 -1.65
CA ASP A 158 2.00 -22.62 -2.54
C ASP A 158 3.19 -21.91 -3.21
N ALA A 159 3.33 -20.60 -3.01
CA ALA A 159 4.32 -19.79 -3.73
C ALA A 159 5.68 -19.62 -3.02
N ASN A 160 6.04 -20.49 -2.06
CA ASN A 160 7.26 -20.39 -1.22
C ASN A 160 7.51 -18.93 -0.76
N ARG A 161 6.45 -18.28 -0.27
CA ARG A 161 6.54 -16.90 0.20
C ARG A 161 7.18 -16.90 1.58
N THR A 162 8.46 -16.58 1.64
CA THR A 162 9.02 -15.99 2.86
C THR A 162 8.45 -14.58 2.97
N GLN A 163 7.63 -14.35 4.01
CA GLN A 163 7.49 -13.00 4.54
C GLN A 163 8.82 -12.72 5.23
N PRO A 164 9.57 -11.66 4.87
CA PRO A 164 10.65 -11.21 5.72
C PRO A 164 10.09 -10.87 7.11
#